data_AF-A0A0F9FGA3-F1
#
_entry.id   AF-A0A0F9FGA3-F1
#
_cell.length_a   1.000
_cell.length_b   1.000
_cell.length_c   1.000
_cell.angle_alpha   90.00
_cell.angle_beta   90.00
_cell.angle_gamma   90.00
#
_symmetry.space_group_name_H-M   'P 1'
#
loop_
_entity.id
_entity.type
_entity.pdbx_description
1 polymer ?
#
loop_
_entity_poly.entity_id
_entity_poly.type
_entity_poly.pdbx_seq_one_letter_code
_entity_poly.pdbx_strand_id
1 'polypeptide(L)'
;MARFRQAGINWEGRPWRVSAAIETLIEQVEDVWDIRHPTDGTVASRGHDRRNPRSDHRPSRVSPPGIVRAVDIGETVEDRGELLAEQIRQSRDPRVRYVIHEQRLFSSYDHRNGPPYMWRRYSGANPHANHVHVSALPLGDRNGRPWQIDLGGTLAALQIIDLQAALNEAGATDHEDKVLKEDDIYGPRTASALAKAFKDGTPIDGLTVVGSFTGTVER
;
A
#
# COMPACT_ATOMS: atom_id res chain seq x y z
N MET A 1 11.11 -1.60 -16.92
CA MET A 1 10.67 -2.97 -16.59
C MET A 1 9.99 -2.88 -15.23
N ALA A 2 8.85 -3.55 -15.03
CA ALA A 2 8.20 -3.59 -13.71
C ALA A 2 9.16 -4.13 -12.63
N ARG A 3 9.13 -3.54 -11.44
CA ARG A 3 9.98 -3.92 -10.30
C ARG A 3 9.58 -5.31 -9.80
N PHE A 4 8.28 -5.61 -9.78
CA PHE A 4 7.74 -6.89 -9.33
C PHE A 4 7.06 -7.70 -10.45
N ARG A 5 7.19 -9.02 -10.35
CA ARG A 5 6.34 -9.94 -11.15
C ARG A 5 5.05 -10.17 -10.40
N GLN A 6 3.92 -9.94 -11.06
CA GLN A 6 2.60 -10.12 -10.43
C GLN A 6 1.89 -11.41 -10.86
N ALA A 7 2.33 -12.05 -11.95
CA ALA A 7 1.83 -13.33 -12.42
C ALA A 7 2.86 -14.13 -13.23
N GLY A 8 2.53 -15.38 -13.53
CA GLY A 8 3.25 -16.19 -14.51
C GLY A 8 3.20 -17.68 -14.20
N ILE A 9 4.25 -18.39 -14.60
CA ILE A 9 4.45 -19.81 -14.29
C ILE A 9 5.49 -19.94 -13.16
N ASN A 10 5.22 -20.78 -12.16
CA ASN A 10 6.14 -21.02 -11.05
C ASN A 10 7.17 -22.12 -11.40
N TRP A 11 8.07 -22.45 -10.48
CA TRP A 11 9.10 -23.48 -10.71
C TRP A 11 8.55 -24.90 -10.95
N GLU A 12 7.30 -25.17 -10.57
CA GLU A 12 6.59 -26.44 -10.81
C GLU A 12 5.84 -26.47 -12.16
N GLY A 13 5.91 -25.40 -12.96
CA GLY A 13 5.13 -25.31 -14.21
C GLY A 13 3.66 -24.92 -14.00
N ARG A 14 3.29 -24.42 -12.82
CA ARG A 14 1.89 -24.05 -12.49
C ARG A 14 1.65 -22.55 -12.65
N PRO A 15 0.49 -22.14 -13.20
CA PRO A 15 0.14 -20.73 -13.29
C PRO A 15 -0.15 -20.13 -11.91
N TRP A 16 0.28 -18.89 -11.71
CA TRP A 16 0.07 -18.14 -10.48
C TRP A 16 -0.17 -16.66 -10.76
N ARG A 17 -0.79 -15.99 -9.79
CA ARG A 17 -0.88 -14.53 -9.68
C ARG A 17 -0.82 -14.11 -8.21
N VAL A 18 -0.45 -12.87 -7.94
CA VAL A 18 -0.56 -12.29 -6.59
C VAL A 18 -2.04 -12.08 -6.22
N SER A 19 -2.33 -11.99 -4.92
CA SER A 19 -3.64 -11.57 -4.42
C SER A 19 -3.89 -10.10 -4.75
N ALA A 20 -5.16 -9.70 -4.85
CA ALA A 20 -5.53 -8.31 -5.11
C ALA A 20 -4.92 -7.33 -4.08
N ALA A 21 -4.82 -7.73 -2.81
CA ALA A 21 -4.16 -6.91 -1.80
C ALA A 21 -2.66 -6.71 -2.08
N ILE A 22 -1.95 -7.74 -2.55
CA ILE A 22 -0.52 -7.64 -2.84
C ILE A 22 -0.28 -6.88 -4.15
N GLU A 23 -1.14 -7.06 -5.14
CA GLU A 23 -1.16 -6.25 -6.38
C GLU A 23 -1.22 -4.76 -6.07
N THR A 24 -2.23 -4.32 -5.29
CA THR A 24 -2.37 -2.91 -4.91
C THR A 24 -1.19 -2.39 -4.09
N LEU A 25 -0.61 -3.21 -3.19
CA LEU A 25 0.59 -2.80 -2.44
C LEU A 25 1.78 -2.57 -3.36
N ILE A 26 1.97 -3.48 -4.33
CA ILE A 26 3.04 -3.38 -5.33
C ILE A 26 2.88 -2.08 -6.13
N GLU A 27 1.68 -1.78 -6.61
CA GLU A 27 1.39 -0.55 -7.36
C GLU A 27 1.73 0.70 -6.54
N GLN A 28 1.19 0.81 -5.31
CA GLN A 28 1.47 1.97 -4.44
C GLN A 28 2.96 2.13 -4.09
N VAL A 29 3.71 1.03 -4.03
CA VAL A 29 5.17 1.05 -3.80
C VAL A 29 5.91 1.42 -5.08
N GLU A 30 5.55 0.86 -6.23
CA GLU A 30 6.20 1.15 -7.52
C GLU A 30 5.99 2.61 -7.95
N ASP A 31 4.86 3.21 -7.60
CA ASP A 31 4.55 4.62 -7.88
C ASP A 31 5.56 5.60 -7.22
N VAL A 32 6.17 5.21 -6.10
CA VAL A 32 7.05 6.08 -5.30
C VAL A 32 8.49 5.56 -5.25
N TRP A 33 8.65 4.25 -5.14
CA TRP A 33 9.92 3.54 -5.01
C TRP A 33 10.10 2.64 -6.23
N ASP A 34 10.35 3.25 -7.38
CA ASP A 34 10.49 2.58 -8.68
C ASP A 34 11.81 1.80 -8.84
N ILE A 35 12.84 2.14 -8.06
CA ILE A 35 14.14 1.48 -8.11
C ILE A 35 14.03 0.03 -7.60
N ARG A 36 14.43 -0.91 -8.45
CA ARG A 36 14.46 -2.34 -8.13
C ARG A 36 15.63 -2.70 -7.21
N HIS A 37 15.37 -3.61 -6.28
CA HIS A 37 16.34 -4.16 -5.35
C HIS A 37 16.49 -5.70 -5.53
N PRO A 38 17.66 -6.30 -5.29
CA PRO A 38 17.87 -7.75 -5.47
C PRO A 38 16.98 -8.67 -4.62
N THR A 39 16.44 -8.18 -3.50
CA THR A 39 15.51 -8.93 -2.64
C THR A 39 14.06 -8.80 -3.05
N ASP A 40 13.73 -7.98 -4.05
CA ASP A 40 12.36 -7.85 -4.55
C ASP A 40 11.82 -9.19 -5.07
N GLY A 41 10.69 -9.65 -4.51
CA GLY A 41 10.16 -10.96 -4.86
C GLY A 41 8.70 -11.17 -4.45
N THR A 42 7.97 -11.92 -5.27
CA THR A 42 6.57 -12.31 -5.01
C THR A 42 6.42 -13.83 -4.93
N VAL A 43 6.80 -14.56 -5.97
CA VAL A 43 6.67 -16.02 -6.04
C VAL A 43 7.91 -16.76 -5.52
N ALA A 44 7.69 -17.81 -4.74
CA ALA A 44 8.77 -18.65 -4.22
C ALA A 44 9.58 -19.31 -5.34
N SER A 45 10.91 -19.20 -5.26
CA SER A 45 11.82 -20.04 -6.04
C SER A 45 11.80 -21.49 -5.54
N ARG A 46 12.32 -22.43 -6.32
CA ARG A 46 12.48 -23.84 -5.89
C ARG A 46 13.29 -23.95 -4.59
N GLY A 47 14.34 -23.14 -4.45
CA GLY A 47 15.17 -23.12 -3.24
C GLY A 47 14.44 -22.54 -2.03
N HIS A 48 13.60 -21.52 -2.23
CA HIS A 48 12.72 -20.99 -1.19
C HIS A 48 11.68 -22.01 -0.76
N ASP A 49 10.96 -22.62 -1.70
CA ASP A 49 9.92 -23.61 -1.40
C ASP A 49 10.48 -24.83 -0.64
N ARG A 50 11.68 -25.30 -1.02
CA ARG A 50 12.36 -26.39 -0.30
C ARG A 50 12.66 -26.03 1.16
N ARG A 51 13.00 -24.78 1.46
CA ARG A 51 13.34 -24.31 2.81
C ARG A 51 12.09 -23.96 3.62
N ASN A 52 11.05 -23.43 2.98
CA ASN A 52 9.82 -23.00 3.62
C ASN A 52 8.59 -23.30 2.75
N PRO A 53 8.12 -24.56 2.68
CA PRO A 53 7.02 -24.98 1.82
C PRO A 53 5.64 -24.47 2.26
N ARG A 54 5.57 -23.80 3.42
CA ARG A 54 4.36 -23.17 3.97
C ARG A 54 4.38 -21.64 3.83
N SER A 55 5.38 -21.08 3.15
CA SER A 55 5.49 -19.65 2.90
C SER A 55 4.34 -19.15 2.03
N ASP A 56 3.88 -17.92 2.30
CA ASP A 56 2.85 -17.25 1.51
C ASP A 56 3.35 -16.77 0.12
N HIS A 57 4.66 -16.85 -0.14
CA HIS A 57 5.24 -16.75 -1.49
C HIS A 57 4.90 -17.95 -2.38
N ARG A 58 4.44 -19.06 -1.78
CA ARG A 58 4.03 -20.24 -2.53
C ARG A 58 2.60 -20.05 -3.03
N PRO A 59 2.33 -20.20 -4.34
CA PRO A 59 0.97 -20.13 -4.84
C PRO A 59 0.06 -21.14 -4.15
N SER A 60 -1.09 -20.69 -3.67
CA SER A 60 -2.10 -21.56 -3.07
C SER A 60 -2.54 -22.66 -4.06
N ARG A 61 -2.92 -23.82 -3.55
CA ARG A 61 -3.32 -24.99 -4.38
C ARG A 61 -4.83 -25.08 -4.61
N VAL A 62 -5.60 -24.13 -4.09
CA VAL A 62 -7.07 -24.22 -4.03
C VAL A 62 -7.71 -24.10 -5.42
N SER A 63 -7.16 -23.27 -6.29
CA SER A 63 -7.66 -23.10 -7.66
C SER A 63 -6.54 -22.59 -8.58
N PRO A 64 -6.58 -22.91 -9.90
CA PRO A 64 -5.73 -22.27 -10.89
C PRO A 64 -6.32 -20.92 -11.35
N PRO A 65 -5.51 -19.86 -11.54
CA PRO A 65 -4.11 -19.76 -11.14
C PRO A 65 -3.98 -19.77 -9.61
N GLY A 66 -2.89 -20.36 -9.09
CA GLY A 66 -2.61 -20.34 -7.67
C GLY A 66 -2.35 -18.91 -7.16
N ILE A 67 -2.80 -18.61 -5.95
CA ILE A 67 -2.70 -17.24 -5.40
C ILE A 67 -1.47 -17.13 -4.49
N VAL A 68 -0.59 -16.19 -4.82
CA VAL A 68 0.55 -15.77 -3.98
C VAL A 68 0.10 -14.63 -3.08
N ARG A 69 0.38 -14.72 -1.78
CA ARG A 69 -0.10 -13.74 -0.78
C ARG A 69 1.02 -12.99 -0.08
N ALA A 70 2.23 -13.05 -0.61
CA ALA A 70 3.36 -12.34 -0.05
C ALA A 70 4.16 -11.58 -1.09
N VAL A 71 4.80 -10.51 -0.61
CA VAL A 71 5.79 -9.72 -1.34
C VAL A 71 6.95 -9.39 -0.40
N ASP A 72 8.16 -9.51 -0.91
CA ASP A 72 9.39 -8.99 -0.32
C ASP A 72 9.71 -7.69 -1.05
N ILE A 73 9.68 -6.56 -0.35
CA ILE A 73 9.95 -5.23 -0.89
C ILE A 73 11.33 -4.81 -0.39
N GLY A 74 12.32 -4.79 -1.28
CA GLY A 74 13.68 -4.41 -0.95
C GLY A 74 13.83 -2.93 -0.64
N GLU A 75 14.76 -2.65 0.27
CA GLU A 75 15.07 -1.30 0.71
C GLU A 75 16.18 -0.71 -0.17
N THR A 76 15.86 0.36 -0.90
CA THR A 76 16.81 1.05 -1.78
C THR A 76 17.38 2.32 -1.16
N VAL A 77 16.71 2.85 -0.14
CA VAL A 77 17.12 3.99 0.68
C VAL A 77 16.85 3.61 2.13
N GLU A 78 17.81 3.91 3.00
CA GLU A 78 17.74 3.64 4.44
C GLU A 78 16.45 4.21 5.06
N ASP A 79 15.93 3.51 6.07
CA ASP A 79 14.71 3.77 6.83
C ASP A 79 13.37 3.66 6.06
N ARG A 80 13.38 3.48 4.74
CA ARG A 80 12.13 3.25 3.97
C ARG A 80 11.45 1.95 4.38
N GLY A 81 12.22 0.92 4.74
CA GLY A 81 11.66 -0.33 5.23
C GLY A 81 10.86 -0.14 6.52
N GLU A 82 11.41 0.64 7.46
CA GLU A 82 10.76 0.95 8.72
C GLU A 82 9.49 1.78 8.51
N LEU A 83 9.55 2.80 7.64
CA LEU A 83 8.40 3.63 7.28
C LEU A 83 7.22 2.78 6.78
N LEU A 84 7.45 1.92 5.79
CA LEU A 84 6.42 1.05 5.23
C LEU A 84 5.86 0.09 6.28
N ALA A 85 6.74 -0.57 7.03
CA ALA A 85 6.34 -1.55 8.03
C ALA A 85 5.49 -0.92 9.15
N GLU A 86 5.88 0.26 9.63
CA GLU A 86 5.14 1.01 10.64
C GLU A 86 3.77 1.48 10.16
N GLN A 87 3.67 2.03 8.95
CA GLN A 87 2.37 2.47 8.42
C GLN A 87 1.40 1.30 8.24
N ILE A 88 1.88 0.16 7.71
CA ILE A 88 1.05 -1.06 7.65
C ILE A 88 0.63 -1.49 9.06
N ARG A 89 1.53 -1.46 10.04
CA ARG A 89 1.23 -1.85 11.43
C ARG A 89 0.16 -0.97 12.06
N GLN A 90 0.29 0.35 11.89
CA GLN A 90 -0.57 1.35 12.51
C GLN A 90 -1.95 1.43 11.83
N SER A 91 -2.04 1.14 10.53
CA SER A 91 -3.33 1.03 9.82
C SER A 91 -4.25 -0.07 10.36
N ARG A 92 -3.66 -1.08 11.02
CA ARG A 92 -4.33 -2.29 11.49
C ARG A 92 -5.17 -2.97 10.40
N ASP A 93 -4.70 -2.97 9.15
CA ASP A 93 -5.45 -3.53 8.04
C ASP A 93 -5.75 -5.03 8.26
N PRO A 94 -7.03 -5.45 8.35
CA PRO A 94 -7.42 -6.85 8.57
C PRO A 94 -6.97 -7.83 7.49
N ARG A 95 -6.50 -7.35 6.33
CA ARG A 95 -5.90 -8.20 5.29
C ARG A 95 -4.49 -8.66 5.66
N VAL A 96 -3.78 -7.97 6.55
CA VAL A 96 -2.45 -8.38 6.99
C VAL A 96 -2.54 -9.74 7.66
N ARG A 97 -1.60 -10.63 7.34
CA ARG A 97 -1.32 -11.83 8.14
C ARG A 97 -0.18 -11.53 9.10
N TYR A 98 0.97 -11.17 8.57
CA TYR A 98 2.13 -10.69 9.31
C TYR A 98 3.05 -9.86 8.42
N VAL A 99 3.89 -9.05 9.05
CA VAL A 99 4.99 -8.31 8.42
C VAL A 99 6.28 -8.63 9.17
N ILE A 100 7.39 -8.76 8.46
CA ILE A 100 8.72 -8.99 9.03
C ILE A 100 9.69 -7.97 8.44
N HIS A 101 10.44 -7.29 9.31
CA HIS A 101 11.49 -6.37 8.94
C HIS A 101 12.48 -6.26 10.11
N GLU A 102 13.78 -6.18 9.83
CA GLU A 102 14.83 -5.97 10.85
C GLU A 102 14.71 -6.90 12.06
N GLN A 103 14.59 -8.21 11.82
CA GLN A 103 14.42 -9.23 12.86
C GLN A 103 13.25 -8.97 13.82
N ARG A 104 12.25 -8.21 13.39
CA ARG A 104 10.99 -7.96 14.09
C ARG A 104 9.83 -8.49 13.26
N LEU A 105 8.77 -8.91 13.94
CA LEU A 105 7.53 -9.36 13.33
C LEU A 105 6.34 -8.72 14.05
N PHE A 106 5.29 -8.36 13.33
CA PHE A 106 3.95 -8.22 13.91
C PHE A 106 2.94 -9.04 13.10
N SER A 107 1.79 -9.36 13.70
CA SER A 107 0.69 -10.07 13.04
C SER A 107 -0.65 -9.43 13.39
N SER A 108 -1.66 -9.59 12.54
CA SER A 108 -3.03 -9.12 12.80
C SER A 108 -3.82 -10.00 13.77
N TYR A 109 -3.31 -11.20 14.07
CA TYR A 109 -3.88 -12.16 15.00
C TYR A 109 -3.03 -12.29 16.26
N ASP A 110 -3.62 -12.84 17.33
CA ASP A 110 -2.93 -13.16 18.57
C ASP A 110 -1.76 -14.09 18.31
N HIS A 111 -0.58 -13.67 18.74
CA HIS A 111 0.61 -14.49 18.65
C HIS A 111 0.98 -14.99 20.05
N ARG A 112 1.63 -16.15 20.13
CA ARG A 112 2.11 -16.71 21.42
C ARG A 112 2.97 -15.74 22.25
N ASN A 113 3.51 -14.70 21.62
CA ASN A 113 4.41 -13.71 22.21
C ASN A 113 3.79 -12.31 22.23
N GLY A 114 2.45 -12.21 22.25
CA GLY A 114 1.71 -10.97 22.49
C GLY A 114 0.58 -10.66 21.50
N PRO A 115 -0.15 -9.56 21.75
CA PRO A 115 -1.37 -9.21 21.04
C PRO A 115 -1.13 -8.82 19.58
N PRO A 116 -2.21 -8.66 18.78
CA PRO A 116 -2.15 -8.20 17.40
C PRO A 116 -1.44 -6.85 17.27
N TYR A 117 -0.70 -6.70 16.17
CA TYR A 117 0.03 -5.48 15.78
C TYR A 117 1.14 -5.03 16.75
N MET A 118 1.46 -5.85 17.76
CA MET A 118 2.62 -5.66 18.61
C MET A 118 3.87 -6.23 17.95
N TRP A 119 4.92 -5.41 17.83
CA TRP A 119 6.24 -5.88 17.43
C TRP A 119 6.77 -6.94 18.40
N ARG A 120 7.39 -7.96 17.83
CA ARG A 120 8.07 -9.00 18.60
C ARG A 120 9.30 -9.48 17.86
N ARG A 121 10.24 -10.06 18.60
CA ARG A 121 11.46 -10.62 18.02
C ARG A 121 11.12 -11.74 17.03
N TYR A 122 11.73 -11.66 15.85
CA TYR A 122 11.75 -12.70 14.83
C TYR A 122 13.13 -13.37 14.82
N SER A 123 13.14 -14.70 14.84
CA SER A 123 14.37 -15.51 14.92
C SER A 123 14.51 -16.48 13.74
N GLY A 124 13.86 -16.19 12.61
CA GLY A 124 14.03 -16.98 11.40
C GLY A 124 15.40 -16.77 10.75
N ALA A 125 15.82 -17.72 9.92
CA ALA A 125 17.16 -17.74 9.35
C ALA A 125 17.46 -16.54 8.40
N ASN A 126 16.45 -16.01 7.72
CA ASN A 126 16.57 -14.77 6.95
C ASN A 126 16.19 -13.60 7.89
N PRO A 127 17.09 -12.69 8.27
CA PRO A 127 16.79 -11.64 9.24
C PRO A 127 15.93 -10.49 8.70
N HIS A 128 15.70 -10.40 7.38
CA HIS A 128 14.93 -9.32 6.75
C HIS A 128 15.52 -7.92 7.00
N ALA A 129 16.85 -7.81 6.98
CA ALA A 129 17.59 -6.58 7.22
C ALA A 129 17.78 -5.68 5.98
N ASN A 130 17.22 -6.09 4.83
CA ASN A 130 17.33 -5.33 3.56
C ASN A 130 16.01 -5.35 2.76
N HIS A 131 14.91 -5.77 3.40
CA HIS A 131 13.58 -5.81 2.80
C HIS A 131 12.51 -5.88 3.88
N VAL A 132 11.31 -5.45 3.51
CA VAL A 132 10.08 -5.69 4.25
C VAL A 132 9.37 -6.87 3.60
N HIS A 133 9.13 -7.92 4.38
CA HIS A 133 8.24 -8.99 3.96
C HIS A 133 6.82 -8.67 4.43
N VAL A 134 5.87 -8.65 3.50
CA VAL A 134 4.45 -8.47 3.80
C VAL A 134 3.70 -9.72 3.37
N SER A 135 2.98 -10.35 4.31
CA SER A 135 2.07 -11.47 4.04
C SER A 135 0.62 -11.06 4.30
N ALA A 136 -0.26 -11.40 3.37
CA ALA A 136 -1.70 -11.17 3.44
C ALA A 136 -2.48 -12.47 3.76
N LEU A 137 -3.60 -12.32 4.47
CA LEU A 137 -4.60 -13.36 4.69
C LEU A 137 -5.38 -13.63 3.40
N PRO A 138 -6.09 -14.78 3.28
CA PRO A 138 -7.00 -15.04 2.17
C PRO A 138 -8.08 -13.97 1.96
N LEU A 139 -8.39 -13.19 3.00
CA LEU A 139 -9.25 -12.00 2.89
C LEU A 139 -8.76 -11.02 1.81
N GLY A 140 -7.44 -10.93 1.60
CA GLY A 140 -6.82 -10.09 0.58
C GLY A 140 -6.88 -10.65 -0.85
N ASP A 141 -7.33 -11.90 -1.05
CA ASP A 141 -7.33 -12.54 -2.38
C ASP A 141 -8.13 -11.76 -3.42
N ARG A 142 -9.23 -11.13 -2.99
CA ARG A 142 -10.15 -10.33 -3.82
C ARG A 142 -10.34 -8.90 -3.33
N ASN A 143 -9.64 -8.51 -2.25
CA ASN A 143 -9.76 -7.19 -1.66
C ASN A 143 -8.52 -6.34 -1.98
N GLY A 144 -8.57 -5.67 -3.12
CA GLY A 144 -7.55 -4.73 -3.61
C GLY A 144 -7.81 -3.28 -3.19
N ARG A 145 -8.45 -3.04 -2.03
CA ARG A 145 -8.53 -1.66 -1.53
C ARG A 145 -7.12 -1.08 -1.31
N PRO A 146 -6.90 0.22 -1.48
CA PRO A 146 -5.63 0.85 -1.17
C PRO A 146 -5.16 0.54 0.26
N TRP A 147 -3.86 0.30 0.43
CA TRP A 147 -3.22 0.28 1.74
C TRP A 147 -3.13 1.71 2.27
N GLN A 148 -3.34 1.89 3.57
CA GLN A 148 -3.19 3.18 4.23
C GLN A 148 -1.71 3.44 4.49
N ILE A 149 -1.00 3.81 3.43
CA ILE A 149 0.43 4.13 3.44
C ILE A 149 0.66 5.45 2.68
N ASP A 150 1.63 6.22 3.15
CA ASP A 150 2.15 7.45 2.55
C ASP A 150 3.68 7.33 2.48
N LEU A 151 4.19 6.96 1.32
CA LEU A 151 5.60 6.63 1.13
C LEU A 151 6.46 7.85 0.74
N GLY A 152 5.90 9.06 0.89
CA GLY A 152 6.56 10.30 0.45
C GLY A 152 6.59 10.46 -1.07
N GLY A 153 5.75 9.70 -1.77
CA GLY A 153 5.43 10.03 -3.15
C GLY A 153 4.61 11.30 -3.14
N THR A 154 4.79 12.12 -4.17
CA THR A 154 3.62 12.83 -4.69
C THR A 154 2.57 11.76 -4.82
N LEU A 155 1.58 11.84 -3.93
CA LEU A 155 0.40 11.01 -3.97
C LEU A 155 -0.01 10.86 -5.46
N ALA A 156 -0.78 9.84 -5.80
CA ALA A 156 -1.85 10.06 -6.77
C ALA A 156 -2.92 11.07 -6.23
N ALA A 157 -2.52 12.01 -5.37
CA ALA A 157 -3.11 13.31 -5.26
C ALA A 157 -2.41 14.03 -6.38
N LEU A 158 -3.20 14.28 -7.41
CA LEU A 158 -3.29 15.61 -7.96
C LEU A 158 -2.20 16.52 -7.37
N GLN A 159 -1.22 16.92 -8.19
CA GLN A 159 -0.52 18.16 -7.87
C GLN A 159 -1.60 19.17 -7.43
N ILE A 160 -1.35 20.06 -6.48
CA ILE A 160 -2.42 20.98 -6.04
C ILE A 160 -3.02 21.70 -7.25
N ILE A 161 -2.23 21.88 -8.31
CA ILE A 161 -2.69 22.29 -9.63
C ILE A 161 -3.75 21.38 -10.28
N ASP A 162 -3.60 20.05 -10.24
CA ASP A 162 -4.60 19.11 -10.76
C ASP A 162 -5.85 19.07 -9.86
N LEU A 163 -5.72 19.31 -8.56
CA LEU A 163 -6.87 19.44 -7.65
C LEU A 163 -7.63 20.72 -7.95
N GLN A 164 -6.91 21.82 -8.16
CA GLN A 164 -7.47 23.09 -8.58
C GLN A 164 -8.17 22.93 -9.95
N ALA A 165 -7.57 22.20 -10.89
CA ALA A 165 -8.13 21.91 -12.20
C ALA A 165 -9.39 21.03 -12.09
N ALA A 166 -9.36 19.93 -11.33
CA ALA A 166 -10.52 19.05 -11.14
C ALA A 166 -11.68 19.78 -10.43
N LEU A 167 -11.39 20.65 -9.45
CA LEU A 167 -12.39 21.50 -8.82
C LEU A 167 -12.98 22.51 -9.81
N ASN A 168 -12.15 23.13 -10.66
CA ASN A 168 -12.61 24.04 -11.71
C ASN A 168 -13.50 23.33 -12.75
N GLU A 169 -13.10 22.15 -13.22
CA GLU A 169 -13.88 21.32 -14.16
C GLU A 169 -15.22 20.89 -13.57
N ALA A 170 -15.24 20.56 -12.28
CA ALA A 170 -16.45 20.22 -11.53
C ALA A 170 -17.34 21.45 -11.23
N GLY A 171 -16.92 22.66 -11.61
CA GLY A 171 -17.64 23.91 -11.37
C GLY A 171 -17.60 24.39 -9.92
N ALA A 172 -16.70 23.84 -9.09
CA ALA A 172 -16.49 24.30 -7.73
C ALA A 172 -15.81 25.67 -7.71
N THR A 173 -16.21 26.50 -6.76
CA THR A 173 -15.67 27.85 -6.59
C THR A 173 -15.23 28.07 -5.15
N ASP A 174 -14.32 29.01 -4.94
CA ASP A 174 -13.93 29.42 -3.60
C ASP A 174 -15.05 30.17 -2.84
N HIS A 175 -14.72 30.69 -1.65
CA HIS A 175 -15.64 31.47 -0.81
C HIS A 175 -16.06 32.83 -1.41
N GLU A 176 -15.43 33.28 -2.50
CA GLU A 176 -15.80 34.48 -3.23
C GLU A 176 -16.54 34.16 -4.54
N ASP A 177 -16.96 32.90 -4.73
CA ASP A 177 -17.58 32.39 -5.95
C ASP A 177 -16.71 32.54 -7.21
N LYS A 178 -15.39 32.47 -7.05
CA LYS A 178 -14.41 32.51 -8.15
C LYS A 178 -13.81 31.14 -8.42
N VAL A 179 -13.44 30.90 -9.69
CA VAL A 179 -12.60 29.78 -10.09
C VAL A 179 -11.23 29.85 -9.42
N LEU A 180 -10.66 28.68 -9.13
CA LEU A 180 -9.34 28.58 -8.53
C LEU A 180 -8.28 28.94 -9.57
N LYS A 181 -7.21 29.57 -9.10
CA LYS A 181 -5.98 29.66 -9.88
C LYS A 181 -5.25 28.33 -9.74
N GLU A 182 -4.92 27.73 -10.86
CA GLU A 182 -4.09 26.53 -10.97
C GLU A 182 -2.61 26.93 -10.78
N ASP A 183 -2.22 27.11 -9.52
CA ASP A 183 -0.90 27.61 -9.12
C ASP A 183 -0.13 26.69 -8.20
N ASP A 184 -0.66 25.50 -7.94
CA ASP A 184 -0.04 24.48 -7.10
C ASP A 184 0.12 24.91 -5.62
N ILE A 185 -0.60 25.95 -5.20
CA ILE A 185 -0.56 26.47 -3.82
C ILE A 185 -1.87 26.09 -3.10
N TYR A 186 -1.75 25.27 -2.05
CA TYR A 186 -2.89 24.93 -1.21
C TYR A 186 -3.15 26.06 -0.20
N GLY A 187 -4.11 26.92 -0.53
CA GLY A 187 -4.50 28.05 0.31
C GLY A 187 -5.96 28.03 0.72
N PRO A 188 -6.43 29.08 1.44
CA PRO A 188 -7.82 29.21 1.90
C PRO A 188 -8.86 29.12 0.78
N ARG A 189 -8.49 29.51 -0.45
CA ARG A 189 -9.36 29.45 -1.63
C ARG A 189 -9.58 27.98 -2.05
N THR A 190 -8.51 27.20 -2.20
CA THR A 190 -8.56 25.75 -2.51
C THR A 190 -9.32 24.98 -1.44
N ALA A 191 -9.03 25.24 -0.16
CA ALA A 191 -9.73 24.61 0.96
C ALA A 191 -11.24 24.91 0.96
N SER A 192 -11.61 26.17 0.69
CA SER A 192 -13.03 26.56 0.62
C SER A 192 -13.76 25.92 -0.57
N ALA A 193 -13.13 25.86 -1.74
CA ALA A 193 -13.73 25.26 -2.92
C ALA A 193 -13.96 23.76 -2.72
N LEU A 194 -12.99 23.07 -2.12
CA LEU A 194 -13.12 21.65 -1.76
C LEU A 194 -14.25 21.42 -0.75
N ALA A 195 -14.33 22.25 0.30
CA ALA A 195 -15.40 22.16 1.30
C ALA A 195 -16.78 22.42 0.69
N LYS A 196 -16.90 23.39 -0.23
CA LYS A 196 -18.14 23.70 -0.95
C LYS A 196 -18.55 22.53 -1.85
N ALA A 197 -17.62 21.99 -2.64
CA ALA A 197 -17.88 20.84 -3.50
C ALA A 197 -18.39 19.62 -2.70
N PHE A 198 -17.82 19.36 -1.52
CA PHE A 198 -18.32 18.30 -0.64
C PHE A 198 -19.72 18.56 -0.09
N LYS A 199 -19.99 19.80 0.35
CA LYS A 199 -21.31 20.19 0.85
C LYS A 199 -22.39 20.04 -0.22
N ASP A 200 -22.04 20.39 -1.45
CA ASP A 200 -22.96 20.39 -2.59
C ASP A 200 -23.06 18.99 -3.24
N GLY A 201 -22.29 18.01 -2.76
CA GLY A 201 -22.27 16.65 -3.32
C GLY A 201 -21.73 16.60 -4.75
N THR A 202 -20.88 17.56 -5.11
CA THR A 202 -20.31 17.67 -6.45
C THR A 202 -19.35 16.49 -6.68
N PRO A 203 -19.57 15.64 -7.70
CA PRO A 203 -18.62 14.60 -8.06
C PRO A 203 -17.31 15.25 -8.53
N ILE A 204 -16.20 14.89 -7.89
CA ILE A 204 -14.85 15.28 -8.32
C ILE A 204 -14.15 14.00 -8.75
N ASP A 205 -13.91 13.85 -10.05
CA ASP A 205 -13.23 12.69 -10.61
C ASP A 205 -11.82 12.55 -10.01
N GLY A 206 -11.44 11.32 -9.64
CA GLY A 206 -10.15 11.01 -9.02
C GLY A 206 -10.07 11.24 -7.50
N LEU A 207 -11.10 11.83 -6.87
CA LEU A 207 -11.13 12.03 -5.42
C LEU A 207 -12.01 10.98 -4.73
N THR A 208 -11.41 9.96 -4.12
CA THR A 208 -12.15 9.07 -3.20
C THR A 208 -12.02 9.60 -1.78
N VAL A 209 -13.11 10.10 -1.19
CA VAL A 209 -13.12 10.55 0.20
C VAL A 209 -12.92 9.36 1.13
N VAL A 210 -11.73 9.25 1.73
CA VAL A 210 -11.47 8.29 2.81
C VAL A 210 -11.43 9.04 4.13
N GLY A 211 -12.60 9.24 4.74
CA GLY A 211 -12.73 9.78 6.11
C GLY A 211 -13.03 11.28 6.22
N SER A 212 -13.67 11.65 7.33
CA SER A 212 -14.06 13.01 7.68
C SER A 212 -12.85 13.89 8.00
N PHE A 213 -12.66 14.97 7.25
CA PHE A 213 -11.74 16.05 7.60
C PHE A 213 -12.26 16.78 8.85
N THR A 214 -11.83 16.38 10.04
CA THR A 214 -11.99 17.19 11.26
C THR A 214 -10.74 18.03 11.46
N GLY A 215 -10.48 18.94 10.53
CA GLY A 215 -9.53 20.03 10.74
C GLY A 215 -10.27 21.19 11.38
N THR A 216 -10.11 21.38 12.69
CA THR A 216 -10.57 22.57 13.38
C THR A 216 -9.87 23.80 12.80
N VAL A 217 -10.66 24.73 12.24
CA VAL A 217 -10.22 26.09 11.97
C VAL A 217 -10.13 26.79 13.32
N GLU A 218 -8.92 26.94 13.84
CA GLU A 218 -8.68 27.95 14.88
C GLU A 218 -8.85 29.33 14.26
N ARG A 219 -9.58 30.19 14.97
CA ARG A 219 -10.10 31.48 14.52
C ARG A 219 -9.03 32.53 14.27
#